data_AF-A0A1G6QZS7-F1
#
_entry.id   AF-A0A1G6QZS7-F1
#
_cell.length_a   1.000
_cell.length_b   1.000
_cell.length_c   1.000
_cell.angle_alpha   90.00
_cell.angle_beta   90.00
_cell.angle_gamma   90.00
#
_symmetry.space_group_name_H-M   'P 1'
#
loop_
_entity.id
_entity.type
_entity.pdbx_description
1 polymer ?
#
loop_
_entity_poly.entity_id
_entity_poly.type
_entity_poly.pdbx_seq_one_letter_code
_entity_poly.pdbx_strand_id
1 'polypeptide(L)'
;MASRALVIANRQYTDPGLGEVPSATVDGEALAGVLCDPRSRCGFTTGFLNDVSRGAAARALEPFFVESGPDDLVWLHLACRAVSDERGRWHFAMGDTQSRYPGSTAIAVDLLDEWMTRCPSRRIVLTLDCLWEGGGVDLSAALDGPGRFVITAPVPTENVGGTGASPPVPRTVLTEAIVRGLRTRAADGDRDGYVSARELYDHLAAETGAELAVDTLGRTVFVAAPVDLLGPHAVRPLQPVAGAEAGPGPLAAPVRRRGLLYGGIAAGAAAVAGGGAYALTRRGGSDGKWTLEEVIEPEAALAVTVSHDGKLLAHTRSLLVDVSQGNETVLREFGTWKEIATFPTSYGAELALSPDGGLLVVGTGGEYTHEGFIEVWDTGNGTKTGEWAVEGAVAGAAFRPDGSAFATGGHGEGLVRIWDAATLELIADFDSRIWVSEERPAISMEHLAYTPDGAFIAAGAAFGDFIGIANADTFEPVAGTYVSGELRCIAFSADGSTLAAGAVTDTGDGVVMLYDCTGLDSFELNELNAFNEPTDEVWSLAFSPDGSVLAASDASGAVTLWDTAAYERIASFNVQNTYARFLRFVDNGTLLIARGRLALWTD
;
A
#
# COMPACT_ATOMS: atom_id res chain seq x y z
N MET A 1 1.23 -24.02 9.93
CA MET A 1 0.50 -24.46 8.72
C MET A 1 -0.92 -24.82 9.10
N ALA A 2 -1.82 -23.85 8.98
CA ALA A 2 -3.26 -24.06 9.11
C ALA A 2 -3.89 -23.96 7.71
N SER A 3 -4.79 -24.88 7.37
CA SER A 3 -5.59 -24.75 6.14
C SER A 3 -6.82 -23.91 6.48
N ARG A 4 -7.07 -22.82 5.75
CA ARG A 4 -8.18 -21.88 5.99
C ARG A 4 -9.02 -21.74 4.73
N ALA A 5 -10.33 -21.86 4.87
CA ALA A 5 -11.25 -21.72 3.76
C ALA A 5 -12.34 -20.70 4.08
N LEU A 6 -12.74 -19.93 3.08
CA LEU A 6 -13.90 -19.07 3.14
C LEU A 6 -14.77 -19.35 1.92
N VAL A 7 -16.05 -19.59 2.18
CA VAL A 7 -17.05 -19.87 1.17
C VAL A 7 -18.11 -18.78 1.27
N ILE A 8 -18.28 -17.99 0.22
CA ILE A 8 -19.33 -16.97 0.13
C ILE A 8 -20.30 -17.38 -0.98
N ALA A 9 -21.56 -17.55 -0.61
CA ALA A 9 -22.62 -17.94 -1.51
C ALA A 9 -23.78 -16.93 -1.44
N ASN A 10 -24.09 -16.27 -2.55
CA ASN A 10 -25.22 -15.37 -2.65
C ASN A 10 -26.20 -15.86 -3.71
N ARG A 11 -27.32 -16.38 -3.24
CA ARG A 11 -28.46 -16.83 -4.03
C ARG A 11 -29.42 -15.69 -4.31
N GLN A 12 -29.65 -14.80 -3.34
CA GLN A 12 -30.65 -13.74 -3.42
C GLN A 12 -30.03 -12.34 -3.37
N TYR A 13 -30.66 -11.41 -4.10
CA TYR A 13 -30.23 -10.02 -4.22
C TYR A 13 -31.43 -9.10 -3.99
N THR A 14 -31.21 -7.96 -3.32
CA THR A 14 -32.26 -6.95 -3.10
C THR A 14 -32.68 -6.26 -4.39
N ASP A 15 -31.76 -6.16 -5.37
CA ASP A 15 -32.06 -5.63 -6.70
C ASP A 15 -32.66 -6.75 -7.59
N PRO A 16 -33.93 -6.62 -8.02
CA PRO A 16 -34.57 -7.62 -8.88
C PRO A 16 -33.90 -7.74 -10.26
N GLY A 17 -33.12 -6.75 -10.70
CA GLY A 17 -32.37 -6.77 -11.96
C GLY A 17 -31.28 -7.84 -12.00
N LEU A 18 -30.79 -8.29 -10.85
CA LEU A 18 -29.74 -9.32 -10.75
C LEU A 18 -30.30 -10.75 -10.84
N GLY A 19 -31.58 -10.99 -10.58
CA GLY A 19 -32.15 -12.34 -10.56
C GLY A 19 -31.53 -13.25 -9.48
N GLU A 20 -32.06 -14.46 -9.27
CA GLU A 20 -31.50 -15.40 -8.29
C GLU A 20 -30.36 -16.26 -8.89
N VAL A 21 -29.49 -16.80 -8.03
CA VAL A 21 -28.53 -17.87 -8.34
C VAL A 21 -28.89 -19.10 -7.51
N PRO A 22 -29.87 -19.91 -7.94
CA PRO A 22 -30.57 -20.86 -7.06
C PRO A 22 -29.67 -21.90 -6.37
N SER A 23 -28.58 -22.31 -7.02
CA SER A 23 -27.67 -23.34 -6.55
C SER A 23 -26.61 -22.85 -5.55
N ALA A 24 -26.33 -21.54 -5.50
CA ALA A 24 -25.19 -20.97 -4.76
C ALA A 24 -25.12 -21.44 -3.30
N THR A 25 -26.23 -21.32 -2.56
CA THR A 25 -26.28 -21.73 -1.14
C THR A 25 -26.01 -23.23 -0.97
N VAL A 26 -26.65 -24.07 -1.79
CA VAL A 26 -26.58 -25.54 -1.68
C VAL A 26 -25.20 -26.07 -2.07
N ASP A 27 -24.53 -25.40 -3.01
CA ASP A 27 -23.19 -25.74 -3.46
C ASP A 27 -22.12 -25.23 -2.50
N GLY A 28 -22.27 -23.99 -1.99
CA GLY A 28 -21.43 -23.45 -0.94
C GLY A 28 -21.48 -24.29 0.35
N GLU A 29 -22.67 -24.68 0.82
CA GLU A 29 -22.81 -25.57 1.99
C GLU A 29 -22.13 -26.93 1.77
N ALA A 30 -22.28 -27.51 0.59
CA ALA A 30 -21.69 -28.80 0.28
C ALA A 30 -20.16 -28.74 0.23
N LEU A 31 -19.59 -27.68 -0.34
CA LEU A 31 -18.15 -27.44 -0.37
C LEU A 31 -17.60 -27.17 1.03
N ALA A 32 -18.22 -26.25 1.76
CA ALA A 32 -17.80 -25.93 3.14
C ALA A 32 -17.81 -27.18 4.02
N GLY A 33 -18.84 -28.02 3.87
CA GLY A 33 -18.96 -29.29 4.57
C GLY A 33 -17.85 -30.28 4.23
N VAL A 34 -17.40 -30.37 2.97
CA VAL A 34 -16.28 -31.26 2.61
C VAL A 34 -14.94 -30.71 3.08
N LEU A 35 -14.73 -29.39 3.05
CA LEU A 35 -13.48 -28.77 3.48
C LEU A 35 -13.25 -28.90 4.99
N CYS A 36 -14.32 -28.86 5.79
CA CYS A 36 -14.26 -29.02 7.25
C CYS A 36 -14.43 -30.47 7.75
N ASP A 37 -14.82 -31.43 6.89
CA ASP A 37 -15.02 -32.83 7.29
C ASP A 37 -13.68 -33.52 7.67
N PRO A 38 -13.53 -34.00 8.91
CA PRO A 38 -12.34 -34.76 9.30
C PRO A 38 -12.10 -36.03 8.46
N ARG A 39 -13.15 -36.59 7.83
CA ARG A 39 -13.08 -37.80 7.00
C ARG A 39 -12.57 -37.54 5.59
N SER A 40 -12.82 -36.35 5.05
CA SER A 40 -12.23 -35.89 3.77
C SER A 40 -10.74 -35.57 3.92
N ARG A 41 -10.24 -35.49 5.16
CA ARG A 41 -8.85 -35.15 5.52
C ARG A 41 -8.41 -33.78 5.01
N CYS A 42 -9.37 -32.92 4.69
CA CYS A 42 -9.11 -31.58 4.18
C CYS A 42 -8.53 -30.65 5.25
N GLY A 43 -9.03 -30.76 6.48
CA GLY A 43 -8.45 -30.08 7.65
C GLY A 43 -8.57 -28.55 7.62
N PHE A 44 -9.47 -27.99 6.80
CA PHE A 44 -9.66 -26.56 6.70
C PHE A 44 -10.53 -26.03 7.85
N THR A 45 -10.06 -24.96 8.49
CA THR A 45 -10.95 -24.08 9.26
C THR A 45 -11.77 -23.28 8.25
N THR A 46 -13.05 -23.63 8.12
CA THR A 46 -13.91 -23.13 7.03
C THR A 46 -14.97 -22.16 7.55
N GLY A 47 -14.95 -20.93 7.05
CA GLY A 47 -16.05 -19.98 7.19
C GLY A 47 -17.05 -20.12 6.05
N PHE A 48 -18.35 -19.99 6.34
CA PHE A 48 -19.41 -19.98 5.33
C PHE A 48 -20.32 -18.77 5.55
N LEU A 49 -20.47 -17.97 4.50
CA LEU A 49 -21.34 -16.80 4.46
C LEU A 49 -22.39 -16.98 3.37
N ASN A 50 -23.66 -16.87 3.76
CA ASN A 50 -24.78 -17.04 2.85
C ASN A 50 -25.63 -15.77 2.77
N ASP A 51 -25.93 -15.32 1.54
CA ASP A 51 -26.77 -14.16 1.22
C ASP A 51 -26.36 -12.90 2.00
N VAL A 52 -25.06 -12.57 1.97
CA VAL A 52 -24.46 -11.48 2.75
C VAL A 52 -24.35 -10.19 1.95
N SER A 53 -24.45 -9.06 2.65
CA SER A 53 -24.21 -7.73 2.08
C SER A 53 -22.72 -7.49 1.75
N ARG A 54 -22.44 -6.48 0.92
CA ARG A 54 -21.09 -6.06 0.55
C ARG A 54 -20.24 -5.75 1.77
N GLY A 55 -20.79 -5.03 2.75
CA GLY A 55 -20.08 -4.73 3.99
C GLY A 55 -19.75 -5.98 4.82
N ALA A 56 -20.65 -6.96 4.86
CA ALA A 56 -20.40 -8.21 5.57
C ALA A 56 -19.38 -9.11 4.84
N ALA A 57 -19.45 -9.17 3.50
CA ALA A 57 -18.47 -9.86 2.69
C ALA A 57 -17.07 -9.24 2.81
N ALA A 58 -16.96 -7.91 2.72
CA ALA A 58 -15.68 -7.21 2.87
C ALA A 58 -15.04 -7.43 4.24
N ARG A 59 -15.83 -7.32 5.33
CA ARG A 59 -15.37 -7.60 6.69
C ARG A 59 -14.95 -9.05 6.93
N ALA A 60 -15.28 -9.97 6.03
CA ALA A 60 -14.83 -11.35 6.09
C ALA A 60 -13.64 -11.61 5.16
N LEU A 61 -13.67 -11.09 3.93
CA LEU A 61 -12.65 -11.30 2.91
C LEU A 61 -11.32 -10.64 3.28
N GLU A 62 -11.36 -9.38 3.73
CA GLU A 62 -10.14 -8.65 4.08
C GLU A 62 -9.33 -9.35 5.17
N PRO A 63 -9.88 -9.64 6.37
CA PRO A 63 -9.12 -10.38 7.38
C PRO A 63 -8.83 -11.83 6.95
N PHE A 64 -9.68 -12.47 6.15
CA PHE A 64 -9.42 -13.83 5.67
C PHE A 64 -8.10 -13.96 4.92
N PHE A 65 -7.77 -13.00 4.06
CA PHE A 65 -6.49 -12.98 3.35
C PHE A 65 -5.38 -12.35 4.20
N VAL A 66 -5.64 -11.20 4.84
CA VAL A 66 -4.61 -10.43 5.55
C VAL A 66 -4.10 -11.15 6.81
N GLU A 67 -4.95 -11.93 7.49
CA GLU A 67 -4.57 -12.67 8.70
C GLU A 67 -4.09 -14.11 8.42
N SER A 68 -3.98 -14.52 7.15
CA SER A 68 -3.43 -15.83 6.80
C SER A 68 -1.93 -15.88 7.06
N GLY A 69 -1.43 -16.98 7.65
CA GLY A 69 0.00 -17.17 7.88
C GLY A 69 0.76 -17.51 6.57
N PRO A 70 2.08 -17.28 6.51
CA PRO A 70 2.88 -17.52 5.29
C PRO A 70 2.90 -19.00 4.85
N ASP A 71 2.72 -19.93 5.79
CA ASP A 71 2.63 -21.37 5.52
C ASP A 71 1.20 -21.87 5.31
N ASP A 72 0.19 -21.02 5.49
CA ASP A 72 -1.21 -21.45 5.43
C ASP A 72 -1.60 -21.81 4.00
N LEU A 73 -2.56 -22.73 3.86
CA LEU A 73 -3.21 -22.99 2.59
C LEU A 73 -4.56 -22.28 2.61
N VAL A 74 -4.73 -21.29 1.74
CA VAL A 74 -5.88 -20.38 1.75
C VAL A 74 -6.81 -20.75 0.60
N TRP A 75 -8.07 -21.08 0.89
CA TRP A 75 -9.07 -21.40 -0.12
C TRP A 75 -10.23 -20.42 -0.07
N LEU A 76 -10.39 -19.57 -1.10
CA LEU A 76 -11.60 -18.79 -1.29
C LEU A 76 -12.51 -19.43 -2.34
N HIS A 77 -13.79 -19.59 -2.02
CA HIS A 77 -14.84 -19.94 -2.97
C HIS A 77 -15.89 -18.84 -3.05
N LEU A 78 -16.20 -18.38 -4.26
CA LEU A 78 -17.28 -17.43 -4.53
C LEU A 78 -18.32 -18.07 -5.44
N ALA A 79 -19.55 -18.16 -4.93
CA ALA A 79 -20.73 -18.59 -5.67
C ALA A 79 -21.76 -17.45 -5.69
N CYS A 80 -21.69 -16.58 -6.69
CA CYS A 80 -22.55 -15.41 -6.80
C CYS A 80 -22.71 -14.95 -8.25
N ARG A 81 -23.47 -13.89 -8.49
CA ARG A 81 -23.48 -13.21 -9.79
C ARG A 81 -22.26 -12.31 -9.93
N ALA A 82 -21.76 -12.16 -11.15
CA ALA A 82 -20.75 -11.19 -11.49
C ALA A 82 -21.29 -10.20 -12.53
N VAL A 83 -21.05 -8.92 -12.28
CA VAL A 83 -21.58 -7.80 -13.07
C VAL A 83 -20.45 -6.85 -13.44
N SER A 84 -20.55 -6.23 -14.62
CA SER A 84 -19.61 -5.20 -15.07
C SER A 84 -20.20 -3.81 -14.88
N ASP A 85 -19.38 -2.84 -14.47
CA ASP A 85 -19.76 -1.43 -14.52
C ASP A 85 -19.67 -0.85 -15.95
N GLU A 86 -20.11 0.41 -16.13
CA GLU A 86 -20.06 1.10 -17.42
C GLU A 86 -18.63 1.30 -17.97
N ARG A 87 -17.61 1.15 -17.12
CA ARG A 87 -16.19 1.24 -17.48
C ARG A 87 -15.59 -0.13 -17.81
N GLY A 88 -16.38 -1.20 -17.77
CA GLY A 88 -15.95 -2.57 -18.06
C GLY A 88 -15.25 -3.27 -16.90
N ARG A 89 -15.28 -2.71 -15.68
CA ARG A 89 -14.69 -3.37 -14.50
C ARG A 89 -15.66 -4.38 -13.92
N TRP A 90 -15.13 -5.55 -13.55
CA TRP A 90 -15.92 -6.67 -13.06
C TRP A 90 -16.05 -6.67 -11.54
N HIS A 91 -17.25 -7.00 -11.05
CA HIS A 91 -17.57 -7.02 -9.63
C HIS A 91 -18.39 -8.26 -9.26
N PHE A 92 -18.11 -8.85 -8.10
CA PHE A 92 -18.87 -9.93 -7.50
C PHE A 92 -20.04 -9.35 -6.72
N ALA A 93 -21.27 -9.61 -7.18
CA ALA A 93 -22.48 -9.11 -6.57
C ALA A 93 -22.71 -9.72 -5.19
N MET A 94 -23.07 -8.85 -4.26
CA MET A 94 -23.43 -9.15 -2.88
C MET A 94 -24.94 -8.97 -2.68
N GLY A 95 -25.50 -9.46 -1.57
CA GLY A 95 -26.95 -9.48 -1.36
C GLY A 95 -27.63 -8.11 -1.46
N ASP A 96 -26.92 -7.02 -1.17
CA ASP A 96 -27.37 -5.64 -1.27
C ASP A 96 -26.86 -4.88 -2.52
N THR A 97 -26.26 -5.59 -3.48
CA THR A 97 -25.77 -4.98 -4.73
C THR A 97 -26.91 -4.41 -5.55
N GLN A 98 -26.69 -3.21 -6.06
CA GLN A 98 -27.52 -2.56 -7.06
C GLN A 98 -26.84 -2.67 -8.42
N SER A 99 -27.51 -3.31 -9.39
CA SER A 99 -27.01 -3.58 -10.75
C SER A 99 -26.58 -2.31 -11.50
N ARG A 100 -27.20 -1.16 -11.19
CA ARG A 100 -26.84 0.15 -11.76
C ARG A 100 -25.63 0.81 -11.10
N TYR A 101 -25.29 0.41 -9.88
CA TYR A 101 -24.19 1.01 -9.10
C TYR A 101 -23.29 -0.08 -8.50
N PRO A 102 -22.78 -1.01 -9.32
CA PRO A 102 -22.07 -2.16 -8.79
C PRO A 102 -20.74 -1.71 -8.14
N GLY A 103 -20.11 -0.63 -8.61
CA GLY A 103 -18.86 -0.11 -8.02
C GLY A 103 -18.97 0.34 -6.56
N SER A 104 -20.16 0.73 -6.10
CA SER A 104 -20.38 1.13 -4.70
C SER A 104 -20.96 0.00 -3.84
N THR A 105 -21.58 -1.00 -4.47
CA THR A 105 -22.46 -1.96 -3.79
C THR A 105 -22.08 -3.43 -3.99
N ALA A 106 -21.05 -3.73 -4.78
CA ALA A 106 -20.48 -5.06 -5.00
C ALA A 106 -18.99 -5.10 -4.58
N ILE A 107 -18.38 -6.29 -4.58
CA ILE A 107 -16.94 -6.44 -4.37
C ILE A 107 -16.25 -6.38 -5.74
N ALA A 108 -15.42 -5.36 -5.96
CA ALA A 108 -14.66 -5.26 -7.19
C ALA A 108 -13.63 -6.40 -7.32
N VAL A 109 -13.43 -6.90 -8.54
CA VAL A 109 -12.37 -7.88 -8.84
C VAL A 109 -11.01 -7.32 -8.46
N ASP A 110 -10.73 -6.05 -8.75
CA ASP A 110 -9.47 -5.38 -8.41
C ASP A 110 -9.24 -5.33 -6.88
N LEU A 111 -10.31 -5.14 -6.11
CA LEU A 111 -10.24 -5.16 -4.64
C LEU A 111 -9.96 -6.57 -4.10
N LEU A 112 -10.54 -7.60 -4.72
CA LEU A 112 -10.25 -8.99 -4.37
C LEU A 112 -8.81 -9.37 -4.75
N ASP A 113 -8.34 -8.93 -5.92
CA ASP A 113 -6.95 -9.08 -6.35
C ASP A 113 -5.98 -8.43 -5.36
N GLU A 114 -6.29 -7.22 -4.90
CA GLU A 114 -5.50 -6.52 -3.89
C GLU A 114 -5.38 -7.35 -2.59
N TRP A 115 -6.49 -7.86 -2.07
CA TRP A 115 -6.48 -8.70 -0.87
C TRP A 115 -5.69 -10.01 -1.08
N MET A 116 -5.83 -10.66 -2.24
CA MET A 116 -5.05 -11.87 -2.55
C MET A 116 -3.56 -11.58 -2.76
N THR A 117 -3.19 -10.41 -3.29
CA THR A 117 -1.79 -9.97 -3.41
C THR A 117 -1.17 -9.78 -2.03
N ARG A 118 -1.96 -9.24 -1.10
CA ARG A 118 -1.57 -8.95 0.29
C ARG A 118 -1.62 -10.18 1.20
N CYS A 119 -2.18 -11.29 0.74
CA CYS A 119 -2.23 -12.55 1.49
C CYS A 119 -0.79 -13.05 1.76
N PRO A 120 -0.37 -13.18 3.03
CA PRO A 120 1.00 -13.63 3.35
C PRO A 120 1.27 -15.05 2.85
N SER A 121 0.21 -15.88 2.76
CA SER A 121 0.28 -17.17 2.10
C SER A 121 0.37 -16.99 0.59
N ARG A 122 1.44 -17.52 -0.01
CA ARG A 122 1.57 -17.72 -1.46
C ARG A 122 1.05 -19.08 -1.92
N ARG A 123 0.05 -19.60 -1.20
CA ARG A 123 -0.64 -20.87 -1.48
C ARG A 123 -2.15 -20.61 -1.44
N ILE A 124 -2.62 -19.89 -2.45
CA ILE A 124 -4.02 -19.46 -2.56
C ILE A 124 -4.71 -20.30 -3.61
N VAL A 125 -5.84 -20.91 -3.25
CA VAL A 125 -6.76 -21.57 -4.17
C VAL A 125 -8.02 -20.69 -4.26
N LEU A 126 -8.31 -20.18 -5.44
CA LEU A 126 -9.51 -19.41 -5.73
C LEU A 126 -10.42 -20.24 -6.65
N THR A 127 -11.64 -20.52 -6.22
CA THR A 127 -12.64 -21.18 -7.06
C THR A 127 -13.84 -20.27 -7.28
N LEU A 128 -14.04 -19.85 -8.53
CA LEU A 128 -15.11 -18.95 -8.95
C LEU A 128 -16.21 -19.74 -9.65
N ASP A 129 -17.35 -19.84 -8.99
CA ASP A 129 -18.56 -20.48 -9.47
C ASP A 129 -19.64 -19.42 -9.68
N CYS A 130 -19.33 -18.47 -10.56
CA CYS A 130 -20.10 -17.25 -10.73
C CYS A 130 -20.94 -17.25 -12.01
N LEU A 131 -22.15 -16.69 -11.93
CA LEU A 131 -22.97 -16.45 -13.11
C LEU A 131 -22.61 -15.08 -13.70
N TRP A 132 -22.04 -15.07 -14.90
CA TRP A 132 -21.52 -13.87 -15.56
C TRP A 132 -22.57 -13.20 -16.45
N GLU A 133 -22.73 -11.88 -16.35
CA GLU A 133 -23.47 -11.12 -17.36
C GLU A 133 -22.67 -11.03 -18.67
N GLY A 134 -23.31 -11.11 -19.83
CA GLY A 134 -22.65 -10.85 -21.12
C GLY A 134 -21.78 -11.95 -21.73
N GLY A 135 -21.55 -13.07 -21.03
CA GLY A 135 -20.90 -14.28 -21.58
C GLY A 135 -19.38 -14.17 -21.76
N GLY A 136 -18.65 -15.03 -21.05
CA GLY A 136 -17.26 -15.41 -21.35
C GLY A 136 -16.22 -14.30 -21.25
N VAL A 137 -16.02 -13.74 -20.04
CA VAL A 137 -14.84 -12.91 -19.77
C VAL A 137 -13.77 -13.74 -19.07
N ASP A 138 -12.55 -13.68 -19.63
CA ASP A 138 -11.37 -14.30 -19.05
C ASP A 138 -10.80 -13.43 -17.91
N LEU A 139 -11.42 -13.55 -16.73
CA LEU A 139 -10.95 -12.89 -15.51
C LEU A 139 -9.75 -13.60 -14.87
N SER A 140 -9.28 -14.71 -15.45
CA SER A 140 -8.08 -15.37 -14.96
C SER A 140 -6.89 -14.42 -15.03
N ALA A 141 -6.76 -13.62 -16.10
CA ALA A 141 -5.68 -12.64 -16.23
C ALA A 141 -5.72 -11.52 -15.16
N ALA A 142 -6.90 -11.14 -14.67
CA ALA A 142 -7.06 -10.11 -13.65
C ALA A 142 -6.81 -10.61 -12.23
N LEU A 143 -6.94 -11.93 -12.00
CA LEU A 143 -6.77 -12.57 -10.70
C LEU A 143 -5.55 -13.50 -10.65
N ASP A 144 -4.82 -13.65 -11.75
CA ASP A 144 -3.56 -14.39 -11.82
C ASP A 144 -2.48 -13.65 -11.02
N GLY A 145 -1.57 -14.41 -10.44
CA GLY A 145 -0.54 -13.87 -9.59
C GLY A 145 0.32 -14.95 -8.94
N PRO A 146 1.52 -14.58 -8.47
CA PRO A 146 2.45 -15.53 -7.88
C PRO A 146 1.83 -16.21 -6.65
N GLY A 147 1.81 -17.55 -6.65
CA GLY A 147 1.30 -18.35 -5.53
C GLY A 147 -0.22 -18.55 -5.53
N ARG A 148 -0.89 -18.24 -6.63
CA ARG A 148 -2.33 -18.39 -6.79
C ARG A 148 -2.68 -19.53 -7.73
N PHE A 149 -3.80 -20.17 -7.43
CA PHE A 149 -4.40 -21.20 -8.23
C PHE A 149 -5.87 -20.85 -8.45
N VAL A 150 -6.17 -20.23 -9.59
CA VAL A 150 -7.51 -19.75 -9.93
C VAL A 150 -8.22 -20.76 -10.82
N ILE A 151 -9.40 -21.19 -10.40
CA ILE A 151 -10.28 -22.08 -11.16
C ILE A 151 -11.58 -21.34 -11.40
N THR A 152 -11.93 -21.16 -12.67
CA THR A 152 -13.21 -20.55 -13.08
C THR A 152 -13.96 -21.52 -13.98
N ALA A 153 -15.26 -21.68 -13.78
CA ALA A 153 -16.10 -22.36 -14.75
C ALA A 153 -17.11 -21.39 -15.36
N PRO A 154 -17.29 -21.40 -16.68
CA PRO A 154 -18.42 -20.73 -17.29
C PRO A 154 -19.69 -21.51 -16.90
N VAL A 155 -20.59 -20.86 -16.14
CA VAL A 155 -21.92 -21.43 -15.91
C VAL A 155 -22.67 -21.42 -17.25
N PRO A 156 -23.22 -22.56 -17.74
CA PRO A 156 -24.10 -22.53 -18.89
C PRO A 156 -25.31 -21.67 -18.54
N THR A 157 -25.63 -20.70 -19.39
CA THR A 157 -26.80 -19.82 -19.24
C THR A 157 -28.03 -20.64 -18.84
N GLU A 158 -28.56 -20.41 -17.64
CA GLU A 158 -29.85 -20.98 -17.24
C GLU A 158 -30.91 -20.49 -18.23
N ASN A 159 -31.45 -21.40 -19.05
CA ASN A 159 -32.63 -21.13 -19.86
C ASN A 159 -33.84 -21.00 -18.92
N VAL A 160 -34.10 -19.79 -18.42
CA VAL A 160 -35.35 -19.47 -17.71
C VAL A 160 -36.45 -19.31 -18.76
N GLY A 161 -37.03 -20.44 -19.16
CA GLY A 161 -38.14 -20.50 -20.10
C GLY A 161 -38.89 -21.82 -20.00
N GLY A 162 -39.82 -21.93 -19.04
CA GLY A 162 -40.74 -23.08 -18.99
C GLY A 162 -41.56 -23.16 -17.71
N THR A 163 -42.84 -22.82 -17.80
CA THR A 163 -43.83 -23.10 -16.75
C THR A 163 -44.04 -24.60 -16.60
N GLY A 164 -43.67 -25.18 -15.45
CA GLY A 164 -44.11 -26.52 -15.04
C GLY A 164 -43.13 -27.26 -14.15
N ALA A 165 -43.52 -27.46 -12.89
CA ALA A 165 -42.90 -28.30 -11.84
C ALA A 165 -41.39 -28.10 -11.61
N SER A 166 -41.02 -27.49 -10.46
CA SER A 166 -39.63 -27.33 -10.04
C SER A 166 -38.85 -28.65 -10.13
N PRO A 167 -37.85 -28.78 -11.03
CA PRO A 167 -36.85 -29.82 -10.90
C PRO A 167 -35.98 -29.52 -9.66
N PRO A 168 -35.28 -30.52 -9.10
CA PRO A 168 -34.24 -30.24 -8.11
C PRO A 168 -33.27 -29.21 -8.71
N VAL A 169 -32.95 -28.19 -7.93
CA VAL A 169 -32.05 -27.10 -8.34
C VAL A 169 -30.78 -27.72 -8.95
N PRO A 170 -30.45 -27.46 -10.22
CA PRO A 170 -29.25 -28.02 -10.81
C PRO A 170 -28.04 -27.44 -10.08
N ARG A 171 -27.22 -28.30 -9.47
CA ARG A 171 -25.93 -27.90 -8.89
C ARG A 171 -25.00 -27.44 -10.00
N THR A 172 -24.08 -26.55 -9.68
CA THR A 172 -23.05 -26.14 -10.63
C THR A 172 -22.08 -27.29 -10.88
N VAL A 173 -21.69 -27.47 -12.15
CA VAL A 173 -20.82 -28.58 -12.57
C VAL A 173 -19.45 -28.49 -11.87
N LEU A 174 -18.94 -27.28 -11.64
CA LEU A 174 -17.66 -27.04 -10.99
C LEU A 174 -17.68 -27.43 -9.51
N THR A 175 -18.60 -26.87 -8.72
CA THR A 175 -18.61 -27.09 -7.28
C THR A 175 -19.00 -28.53 -6.95
N GLU A 176 -19.90 -29.15 -7.72
CA GLU A 176 -20.20 -30.58 -7.58
C GLU A 176 -18.97 -31.46 -7.86
N ALA A 177 -18.20 -31.16 -8.91
CA ALA A 177 -17.00 -31.91 -9.26
C ALA A 177 -15.90 -31.80 -8.19
N ILE A 178 -15.69 -30.60 -7.62
CA ILE A 178 -14.77 -30.40 -6.49
C ILE A 178 -15.22 -31.23 -5.27
N VAL A 179 -16.49 -31.07 -4.87
CA VAL A 179 -17.09 -31.77 -3.72
C VAL A 179 -16.97 -33.28 -3.90
N ARG A 180 -17.27 -33.80 -5.08
CA ARG A 180 -17.18 -35.23 -5.40
C ARG A 180 -15.75 -35.73 -5.38
N GLY A 181 -14.83 -35.01 -6.00
CA GLY A 181 -13.41 -35.34 -6.07
C GLY A 181 -12.77 -35.46 -4.69
N LEU A 182 -13.01 -34.46 -3.82
CA LEU A 182 -12.50 -34.44 -2.46
C LEU A 182 -13.20 -35.47 -1.55
N ARG A 183 -14.52 -35.63 -1.66
CA ARG A 183 -15.28 -36.56 -0.79
C ARG A 183 -14.99 -38.02 -1.12
N THR A 184 -14.85 -38.37 -2.40
CA THR A 184 -14.61 -39.75 -2.84
C THR A 184 -13.13 -40.08 -2.99
N ARG A 185 -12.25 -39.08 -2.91
CA ARG A 185 -10.81 -39.15 -3.24
C ARG A 185 -10.53 -39.49 -4.70
N ALA A 186 -11.47 -39.23 -5.60
CA ALA A 186 -11.22 -39.34 -7.03
C ALA A 186 -10.20 -38.30 -7.52
N ALA A 187 -10.06 -37.17 -6.79
CA ALA A 187 -9.07 -36.13 -7.10
C ALA A 187 -7.64 -36.44 -6.61
N ASP A 188 -7.43 -37.52 -5.85
CA ASP A 188 -6.10 -38.02 -5.45
C ASP A 188 -5.65 -39.02 -6.53
N GLY A 189 -4.95 -38.51 -7.53
CA GLY A 189 -4.68 -39.21 -8.78
C GLY A 189 -3.59 -40.26 -8.64
N ASP A 190 -2.56 -39.96 -7.84
CA ASP A 190 -1.45 -40.85 -7.58
C ASP A 190 -1.63 -41.76 -6.33
N ARG A 191 -2.68 -41.50 -5.54
CA ARG A 191 -3.10 -42.26 -4.36
C ARG A 191 -2.11 -42.20 -3.20
N ASP A 192 -1.34 -41.12 -3.12
CA ASP A 192 -0.41 -40.88 -2.01
C ASP A 192 -1.14 -40.39 -0.73
N GLY A 193 -2.44 -40.10 -0.84
CA GLY A 193 -3.30 -39.63 0.25
C GLY A 193 -3.34 -38.11 0.38
N TYR A 194 -2.67 -37.40 -0.52
CA TYR A 194 -2.71 -35.98 -0.74
C TYR A 194 -3.53 -35.67 -2.00
N VAL A 195 -3.94 -34.41 -2.14
CA VAL A 195 -4.44 -33.90 -3.42
C VAL A 195 -3.59 -32.68 -3.69
N SER A 196 -2.94 -32.60 -4.83
CA SER A 196 -2.26 -31.38 -5.26
C SER A 196 -3.21 -30.49 -6.06
N ALA A 197 -2.88 -29.20 -6.20
CA ALA A 197 -3.64 -28.31 -7.08
C ALA A 197 -3.71 -28.83 -8.52
N ARG A 198 -2.65 -29.55 -8.95
CA ARG A 198 -2.60 -30.18 -10.27
C ARG A 198 -3.53 -31.38 -10.40
N GLU A 199 -3.61 -32.24 -9.39
CA GLU A 199 -4.52 -33.40 -9.45
C GLU A 199 -5.98 -32.97 -9.31
N LEU A 200 -6.26 -31.96 -8.49
CA LEU A 200 -7.58 -31.34 -8.45
C LEU A 200 -7.95 -30.80 -9.84
N TYR A 201 -7.02 -30.13 -10.52
CA TYR A 201 -7.22 -29.67 -11.89
C TYR A 201 -7.51 -30.81 -12.88
N ASP A 202 -6.66 -31.83 -12.90
CA ASP A 202 -6.79 -32.95 -13.84
C ASP A 202 -8.10 -33.72 -13.61
N HIS A 203 -8.54 -33.85 -12.35
CA HIS A 203 -9.84 -34.40 -11.98
C HIS A 203 -10.99 -33.54 -12.51
N LEU A 204 -10.95 -32.23 -12.30
CA LEU A 204 -11.99 -31.32 -12.79
C LEU A 204 -12.07 -31.35 -14.32
N ALA A 205 -10.95 -31.25 -15.02
CA ALA A 205 -10.90 -31.32 -16.48
C ALA A 205 -11.48 -32.64 -17.03
N ALA A 206 -11.28 -33.76 -16.32
CA ALA A 206 -11.86 -35.06 -16.68
C ALA A 206 -13.37 -35.15 -16.42
N GLU A 207 -13.90 -34.47 -15.41
CA GLU A 207 -15.32 -34.50 -15.04
C GLU A 207 -16.19 -33.51 -15.81
N THR A 208 -15.63 -32.35 -16.21
CA THR A 208 -16.39 -31.25 -16.83
C THR A 208 -16.15 -31.11 -18.32
N GLY A 209 -15.12 -31.76 -18.88
CA GLY A 209 -14.69 -31.58 -20.27
C GLY A 209 -13.86 -30.31 -20.48
N ALA A 210 -13.35 -30.12 -21.71
CA ALA A 210 -12.40 -29.08 -22.13
C ALA A 210 -12.94 -27.61 -22.09
N GLU A 211 -14.05 -27.36 -21.40
CA GLU A 211 -14.71 -26.04 -21.29
C GLU A 211 -14.28 -25.22 -20.06
N LEU A 212 -13.35 -25.69 -19.22
CA LEU A 212 -12.65 -24.77 -18.32
C LEU A 212 -11.57 -24.02 -19.09
N ALA A 213 -11.71 -22.70 -19.20
CA ALA A 213 -10.63 -21.81 -19.62
C ALA A 213 -9.55 -21.81 -18.52
N VAL A 214 -8.55 -22.68 -18.66
CA VAL A 214 -7.35 -22.74 -17.78
C VAL A 214 -6.08 -22.56 -18.62
N ASP A 215 -6.18 -21.89 -19.77
CA ASP A 215 -5.08 -21.76 -20.73
C ASP A 215 -4.17 -20.54 -20.49
N THR A 216 -4.32 -19.87 -19.35
CA THR A 216 -3.49 -18.74 -18.92
C THR A 216 -2.76 -19.08 -17.62
N LEU A 217 -2.13 -20.26 -17.59
CA LEU A 217 -1.09 -20.54 -16.61
C LEU A 217 0.15 -19.72 -16.99
N GLY A 218 0.30 -18.55 -16.37
CA GLY A 218 1.62 -18.02 -16.09
C GLY A 218 2.44 -19.14 -15.44
N ARG A 219 3.51 -19.56 -16.12
CA ARG A 219 4.56 -20.41 -15.54
C ARG A 219 5.16 -19.70 -14.33
N THR A 220 4.51 -19.77 -13.17
CA THR A 220 5.22 -19.65 -11.91
C THR A 220 5.64 -21.06 -11.53
N VAL A 221 6.81 -21.43 -12.07
CA VAL A 221 7.56 -22.60 -11.62
C VAL A 221 7.74 -22.45 -10.11
N PHE A 222 7.20 -23.42 -9.35
CA PHE A 222 7.55 -23.65 -7.95
C PHE A 222 9.08 -23.68 -7.82
N VAL A 223 9.65 -22.68 -7.16
CA VAL A 223 11.01 -22.78 -6.63
C VAL A 223 10.87 -23.05 -5.13
N ALA A 224 11.02 -24.34 -4.80
CA ALA A 224 11.05 -25.00 -3.49
C ALA A 224 9.75 -25.71 -3.01
N ALA A 225 9.77 -27.04 -3.19
CA ALA A 225 8.94 -28.11 -2.61
C ALA A 225 7.46 -28.27 -3.11
N PRO A 226 6.98 -29.53 -3.26
CA PRO A 226 5.60 -29.83 -3.65
C PRO A 226 4.63 -29.33 -2.57
N VAL A 227 3.58 -28.64 -3.00
CA VAL A 227 2.49 -28.17 -2.14
C VAL A 227 1.40 -29.23 -2.11
N ASP A 228 1.56 -30.13 -1.15
CA ASP A 228 0.56 -31.05 -0.64
C ASP A 228 -0.68 -30.29 -0.15
N LEU A 229 -1.86 -30.43 -0.76
CA LEU A 229 -3.07 -29.80 -0.21
C LEU A 229 -3.56 -30.53 1.05
N LEU A 230 -3.29 -31.83 1.23
CA LEU A 230 -3.84 -32.66 2.33
C LEU A 230 -2.89 -33.73 2.90
N GLY A 231 -2.34 -33.63 4.13
CA GLY A 231 -1.43 -34.66 4.68
C GLY A 231 -1.94 -35.51 5.86
N PRO A 232 -1.48 -36.77 6.02
CA PRO A 232 -1.80 -37.58 7.19
C PRO A 232 -0.87 -37.19 8.35
N HIS A 233 -1.46 -36.54 9.36
CA HIS A 233 -0.88 -36.18 10.67
C HIS A 233 -0.16 -34.84 10.76
N ALA A 234 -0.87 -33.88 11.34
CA ALA A 234 -0.30 -32.78 12.11
C ALA A 234 0.71 -33.31 13.17
N VAL A 235 1.78 -32.53 13.34
CA VAL A 235 2.85 -32.63 14.36
C VAL A 235 4.02 -33.60 14.06
N ARG A 236 5.23 -33.02 13.94
CA ARG A 236 6.46 -33.66 14.41
C ARG A 236 7.44 -32.63 15.01
N PRO A 237 8.09 -32.92 16.15
CA PRO A 237 9.10 -32.05 16.75
C PRO A 237 10.47 -32.24 16.08
N LEU A 238 11.25 -31.16 16.00
CA LEU A 238 12.63 -31.14 15.51
C LEU A 238 13.55 -32.01 16.37
N GLN A 239 14.33 -32.89 15.74
CA GLN A 239 15.56 -33.43 16.33
C GLN A 239 16.80 -32.93 15.56
N PRO A 240 17.93 -32.69 16.24
CA PRO A 240 19.11 -32.12 15.64
C PRO A 240 19.93 -33.19 14.90
N VAL A 241 20.48 -32.84 13.73
CA VAL A 241 21.44 -33.70 13.04
C VAL A 241 22.84 -33.07 13.13
N ALA A 242 23.75 -33.87 13.67
CA ALA A 242 25.18 -33.60 13.73
C ALA A 242 25.88 -34.03 12.44
N GLY A 243 26.82 -33.19 11.98
CA GLY A 243 28.10 -33.55 11.34
C GLY A 243 28.08 -34.18 9.95
N ALA A 244 28.57 -33.44 8.95
CA ALA A 244 29.43 -33.98 7.88
C ALA A 244 30.20 -32.85 7.16
N GLU A 245 31.52 -32.97 7.30
CA GLU A 245 32.72 -32.41 6.67
C GLU A 245 32.66 -31.52 5.42
N ALA A 246 33.60 -30.57 5.41
CA ALA A 246 33.95 -29.66 4.31
C ALA A 246 35.05 -30.24 3.40
N GLY A 247 34.98 -29.94 2.10
CA GLY A 247 36.06 -30.08 1.11
C GLY A 247 35.79 -29.28 -0.17
N PRO A 248 36.81 -28.78 -0.91
CA PRO A 248 36.73 -27.46 -1.56
C PRO A 248 36.70 -27.43 -3.12
N GLY A 249 35.99 -26.42 -3.66
CA GLY A 249 36.22 -25.74 -4.95
C GLY A 249 35.39 -26.21 -6.17
N PRO A 250 35.22 -25.38 -7.24
CA PRO A 250 35.66 -23.99 -7.46
C PRO A 250 34.51 -22.98 -7.68
N LEU A 251 34.85 -21.70 -7.56
CA LEU A 251 34.03 -20.52 -7.79
C LEU A 251 33.45 -20.46 -9.22
N ALA A 252 32.14 -20.26 -9.33
CA ALA A 252 31.48 -19.67 -10.49
C ALA A 252 30.49 -18.60 -10.01
N ALA A 253 30.56 -17.42 -10.62
CA ALA A 253 29.99 -16.16 -10.17
C ALA A 253 28.44 -16.17 -10.04
N PRO A 254 27.86 -15.44 -9.07
CA PRO A 254 26.41 -15.25 -9.02
C PRO A 254 25.97 -14.20 -10.06
N VAL A 255 25.15 -14.62 -11.01
CA VAL A 255 24.26 -13.73 -11.76
C VAL A 255 23.16 -13.30 -10.79
N ARG A 256 23.25 -12.07 -10.28
CA ARG A 256 22.18 -11.43 -9.50
C ARG A 256 21.05 -11.04 -10.46
N ARG A 257 19.91 -11.73 -10.39
CA ARG A 257 18.62 -11.13 -10.79
C ARG A 257 17.95 -10.63 -9.52
N ARG A 258 17.99 -9.31 -9.31
CA ARG A 258 17.23 -8.61 -8.27
C ARG A 258 15.75 -8.67 -8.69
N GLY A 259 14.98 -9.44 -7.95
CA GLY A 259 13.52 -9.35 -7.95
C GLY A 259 13.14 -8.19 -7.04
N LEU A 260 12.27 -7.34 -7.55
CA LEU A 260 11.86 -6.10 -6.93
C LEU A 260 10.82 -6.32 -5.86
N LEU A 261 11.22 -6.03 -4.64
CA LEU A 261 10.32 -5.84 -3.51
C LEU A 261 10.02 -4.35 -3.43
N TYR A 262 8.74 -3.98 -3.41
CA TYR A 262 8.32 -2.83 -2.63
C TYR A 262 7.38 -3.22 -1.52
N GLY A 263 7.78 -2.79 -0.32
CA GLY A 263 7.15 -3.04 0.95
C GLY A 263 5.87 -2.23 1.09
N GLY A 264 4.76 -2.82 0.67
CA GLY A 264 3.54 -2.76 1.46
C GLY A 264 3.68 -3.71 2.66
N ILE A 265 4.33 -3.24 3.73
CA ILE A 265 4.31 -3.79 5.11
C ILE A 265 4.21 -5.32 5.20
N ALA A 266 5.33 -6.01 4.98
CA ALA A 266 5.50 -7.37 5.47
C ALA A 266 5.74 -7.33 6.98
N ALA A 267 4.81 -7.88 7.77
CA ALA A 267 5.06 -8.22 9.18
C ALA A 267 5.96 -9.45 9.24
N GLY A 268 7.26 -9.22 9.05
CA GLY A 268 8.32 -10.14 9.44
C GLY A 268 9.12 -9.49 10.56
N ALA A 269 8.73 -9.69 11.81
CA ALA A 269 9.61 -9.42 12.93
C ALA A 269 9.60 -10.61 13.88
N ALA A 270 10.73 -11.33 13.87
CA ALA A 270 11.22 -11.89 15.11
C ALA A 270 11.34 -10.73 16.13
N ALA A 271 10.82 -10.95 17.33
CA ALA A 271 10.64 -9.95 18.37
C ALA A 271 11.88 -9.08 18.62
N VAL A 272 11.72 -7.75 18.50
CA VAL A 272 12.55 -6.75 19.20
C VAL A 272 11.65 -5.57 19.58
N ALA A 273 11.64 -5.20 20.86
CA ALA A 273 10.91 -4.04 21.38
C ALA A 273 11.61 -2.72 21.00
N GLY A 274 10.85 -1.71 20.54
CA GLY A 274 11.27 -0.30 20.55
C GLY A 274 10.90 0.52 19.31
N GLY A 275 9.88 1.40 19.41
CA GLY A 275 9.69 2.57 18.53
C GLY A 275 10.35 3.81 19.17
N GLY A 276 11.00 4.69 18.40
CA GLY A 276 11.65 5.90 18.93
C GLY A 276 12.17 6.85 17.84
N ALA A 277 12.52 8.09 18.14
CA ALA A 277 13.11 9.01 17.17
C ALA A 277 14.65 8.92 17.17
N TYR A 278 15.29 9.19 16.04
CA TYR A 278 16.75 9.31 15.97
C TYR A 278 17.16 10.73 15.58
N ALA A 279 18.27 11.19 16.15
CA ALA A 279 18.95 12.39 15.72
C ALA A 279 20.35 12.00 15.21
N LEU A 280 20.65 12.39 13.98
CA LEU A 280 22.03 12.41 13.48
C LEU A 280 22.62 13.77 13.84
N THR A 281 23.63 13.76 14.71
CA THR A 281 24.31 14.98 15.18
C THR A 281 25.74 15.05 14.63
N ARG A 282 26.15 16.21 14.14
CA ARG A 282 27.50 16.50 13.67
C ARG A 282 28.35 16.91 14.85
N ARG A 283 29.37 16.13 15.19
CA ARG A 283 30.27 16.47 16.30
C ARG A 283 31.11 17.70 15.95
N GLY A 284 31.13 18.69 16.83
CA GLY A 284 31.91 19.93 16.71
C GLY A 284 33.44 19.79 16.87
N GLY A 285 34.01 18.63 16.55
CA GLY A 285 35.46 18.39 16.49
C GLY A 285 36.02 18.64 15.08
N SER A 286 37.35 18.75 14.96
CA SER A 286 38.05 19.07 13.70
C SER A 286 37.88 18.04 12.57
N ASP A 287 37.26 16.90 12.85
CA ASP A 287 36.96 15.84 11.89
C ASP A 287 35.53 15.90 11.31
N GLY A 288 34.65 16.76 11.85
CA GLY A 288 33.35 17.09 11.25
C GLY A 288 32.39 15.91 11.04
N LYS A 289 32.60 14.80 11.75
CA LYS A 289 31.87 13.54 11.55
C LYS A 289 30.44 13.59 12.09
N TRP A 290 29.54 12.94 11.36
CA TRP A 290 28.16 12.66 11.77
C TRP A 290 28.11 11.44 12.68
N THR A 291 27.34 11.52 13.76
CA THR A 291 27.10 10.44 14.70
C THR A 291 25.60 10.20 14.87
N LEU A 292 25.19 8.94 14.82
CA LEU A 292 23.82 8.54 15.11
C LEU A 292 23.62 8.47 16.62
N GLU A 293 22.69 9.27 17.13
CA GLU A 293 22.27 9.27 18.52
C GLU A 293 20.79 8.86 18.59
N GLU A 294 20.48 7.84 19.40
CA GLU A 294 19.12 7.44 19.68
C GLU A 294 18.51 8.40 20.70
N VAL A 295 17.46 9.11 20.30
CA VAL A 295 16.75 10.06 21.15
C VAL A 295 15.46 9.35 21.60
N ILE A 296 15.58 8.52 22.63
CA ILE A 296 14.48 7.69 23.13
C ILE A 296 13.37 8.58 23.73
N GLU A 297 12.24 8.69 23.02
CA GLU A 297 10.91 8.62 23.64
C GLU A 297 10.10 7.51 22.93
N PRO A 298 9.40 6.63 23.66
CA PRO A 298 8.87 5.35 23.16
C PRO A 298 7.58 5.48 22.31
N GLU A 299 7.30 6.66 21.77
CA GLU A 299 6.04 6.95 21.09
C GLU A 299 6.25 6.98 19.58
N ALA A 300 5.49 6.15 18.86
CA ALA A 300 5.62 6.01 17.41
C ALA A 300 5.14 7.29 16.71
N ALA A 301 6.06 8.00 16.06
CA ALA A 301 5.76 9.21 15.31
C ALA A 301 5.55 8.94 13.82
N LEU A 302 4.30 8.99 13.35
CA LEU A 302 3.96 8.69 11.96
C LEU A 302 4.37 9.80 10.99
N ALA A 303 4.45 11.05 11.45
CA ALA A 303 4.89 12.21 10.69
C ALA A 303 5.65 13.18 11.61
N VAL A 304 6.58 13.97 11.04
CA VAL A 304 7.36 14.98 11.77
C VAL A 304 7.58 16.22 10.93
N THR A 305 7.51 17.39 11.56
CA THR A 305 7.86 18.67 10.93
C THR A 305 8.50 19.61 11.95
N VAL A 306 9.30 20.56 11.48
CA VAL A 306 10.10 21.48 12.29
C VAL A 306 9.82 22.90 11.85
N SER A 307 9.79 23.86 12.78
CA SER A 307 9.70 25.28 12.42
C SER A 307 10.95 25.73 11.66
N HIS A 308 10.82 26.78 10.86
CA HIS A 308 11.94 27.29 10.07
C HIS A 308 13.15 27.72 10.93
N ASP A 309 12.89 28.16 12.17
CA ASP A 309 13.93 28.54 13.13
C ASP A 309 14.52 27.36 13.92
N GLY A 310 14.07 26.14 13.65
CA GLY A 310 14.54 24.92 14.31
C GLY A 310 14.13 24.78 15.77
N LYS A 311 13.29 25.67 16.31
CA LYS A 311 12.95 25.68 17.74
C LYS A 311 11.73 24.84 18.10
N LEU A 312 10.84 24.59 17.15
CA LEU A 312 9.62 23.83 17.38
C LEU A 312 9.62 22.58 16.53
N LEU A 313 9.10 21.51 17.12
CA LEU A 313 8.94 20.20 16.51
C LEU A 313 7.49 19.77 16.69
N ALA A 314 6.78 19.51 15.59
CA ALA A 314 5.48 18.85 15.64
C ALA A 314 5.61 17.41 15.14
N HIS A 315 5.02 16.46 15.87
CA HIS A 315 4.99 15.06 15.48
C HIS A 315 3.67 14.40 15.88
N THR A 316 3.21 13.43 15.10
CA THR A 316 2.01 12.67 15.45
C THR A 316 2.33 11.63 16.52
N ARG A 317 1.43 11.43 17.48
CA ARG A 317 1.49 10.42 18.52
C ARG A 317 0.31 9.48 18.34
N SER A 318 0.58 8.18 18.19
CA SER A 318 -0.48 7.17 18.21
C SER A 318 -0.65 6.63 19.64
N LEU A 319 -1.81 6.90 20.26
CA LEU A 319 -2.19 6.37 21.57
C LEU A 319 -2.70 4.94 21.44
N LEU A 320 -1.80 3.97 21.25
CA LEU A 320 -2.09 2.54 21.05
C LEU A 320 -2.75 1.80 22.25
N VAL A 321 -3.30 2.50 23.25
CA VAL A 321 -3.82 1.88 24.48
C VAL A 321 -5.36 1.83 24.53
N ASP A 322 -6.07 2.59 23.70
CA ASP A 322 -7.54 2.58 23.70
C ASP A 322 -8.09 3.06 22.35
N VAL A 323 -8.81 2.19 21.63
CA VAL A 323 -9.42 2.48 20.31
C VAL A 323 -10.49 3.58 20.38
N SER A 324 -10.84 4.03 21.60
CA SER A 324 -11.74 5.17 21.83
C SER A 324 -11.03 6.54 21.90
N GLN A 325 -9.70 6.59 21.98
CA GLN A 325 -8.90 7.81 22.03
C GLN A 325 -8.19 7.96 20.68
N GLY A 326 -8.48 9.03 19.94
CA GLY A 326 -7.92 9.28 18.60
C GLY A 326 -6.38 9.43 18.59
N ASN A 327 -5.81 9.62 17.40
CA ASN A 327 -4.42 10.06 17.30
C ASN A 327 -4.29 11.48 17.85
N GLU A 328 -3.08 11.85 18.27
CA GLU A 328 -2.79 13.20 18.69
C GLU A 328 -1.61 13.74 17.88
N THR A 329 -1.53 15.05 17.72
CA THR A 329 -0.32 15.71 17.25
C THR A 329 0.28 16.49 18.41
N VAL A 330 1.57 16.31 18.66
CA VAL A 330 2.28 16.90 19.79
C VAL A 330 3.27 17.93 19.26
N LEU A 331 3.16 19.15 19.77
CA LEU A 331 4.12 20.23 19.54
C LEU A 331 5.09 20.34 20.71
N ARG A 332 6.38 20.40 20.41
CA ARG A 332 7.47 20.44 21.39
C ARG A 332 8.49 21.53 21.09
N GLU A 333 9.13 22.01 22.14
CA GLU A 333 10.36 22.79 22.03
C GLU A 333 11.53 21.86 21.72
N PHE A 334 12.23 22.12 20.62
CA PHE A 334 13.42 21.39 20.22
C PHE A 334 14.58 21.69 21.18
N GLY A 335 15.38 20.66 21.50
CA GLY A 335 16.49 20.74 22.45
C GLY A 335 16.10 20.50 23.91
N THR A 336 14.97 21.05 24.38
CA THR A 336 14.43 20.75 25.73
C THR A 336 13.45 19.58 25.74
N TRP A 337 12.86 19.26 24.58
CA TRP A 337 11.82 18.25 24.38
C TRP A 337 10.53 18.51 25.16
N LYS A 338 10.38 19.73 25.68
CA LYS A 338 9.22 20.13 26.46
C LYS A 338 7.99 20.17 25.56
N GLU A 339 6.96 19.43 25.94
CA GLU A 339 5.64 19.52 25.32
C GLU A 339 5.03 20.92 25.55
N ILE A 340 4.61 21.54 24.44
CA ILE A 340 4.00 22.87 24.41
C ILE A 340 2.48 22.74 24.28
N ALA A 341 2.04 21.90 23.34
CA ALA A 341 0.63 21.68 23.04
C ALA A 341 0.41 20.28 22.46
N THR A 342 -0.79 19.75 22.67
CA THR A 342 -1.26 18.49 22.11
C THR A 342 -2.64 18.70 21.50
N PHE A 343 -2.78 18.27 20.25
CA PHE A 343 -3.97 18.49 19.43
C PHE A 343 -4.63 17.13 19.16
N PRO A 344 -5.91 16.92 19.51
CA PRO A 344 -6.63 15.71 19.13
C PRO A 344 -6.86 15.74 17.62
N THR A 345 -6.16 14.88 16.89
CA THR A 345 -6.18 14.87 15.42
C THR A 345 -6.73 13.55 14.93
N SER A 346 -7.56 13.62 13.89
CA SER A 346 -7.92 12.41 13.14
C SER A 346 -6.68 11.82 12.44
N TYR A 347 -6.72 10.57 11.99
CA TYR A 347 -5.56 9.83 11.46
C TYR A 347 -4.72 10.68 10.48
N GLY A 348 -3.54 11.14 10.92
CA GLY A 348 -2.73 12.11 10.20
C GLY A 348 -1.65 11.47 9.32
N ALA A 349 -1.59 11.88 8.06
CA ALA A 349 -0.62 11.40 7.07
C ALA A 349 0.50 12.42 6.76
N GLU A 350 0.23 13.72 6.90
CA GLU A 350 1.19 14.81 6.58
C GLU A 350 1.05 16.01 7.54
N LEU A 351 2.18 16.66 7.89
CA LEU A 351 2.24 17.81 8.80
C LEU A 351 3.05 18.97 8.21
N ALA A 352 2.53 20.19 8.30
CA ALA A 352 3.29 21.40 7.97
C ALA A 352 3.14 22.47 9.07
N LEU A 353 4.25 23.03 9.53
CA LEU A 353 4.29 24.10 10.52
C LEU A 353 4.65 25.42 9.83
N SER A 354 3.96 26.51 10.18
CA SER A 354 4.27 27.83 9.63
C SER A 354 5.69 28.27 10.02
N PRO A 355 6.33 29.15 9.24
CA PRO A 355 7.70 29.60 9.51
C PRO A 355 7.88 30.25 10.88
N ASP A 356 6.87 31.01 11.34
CA ASP A 356 6.83 31.62 12.66
C ASP A 356 6.41 30.64 13.78
N GLY A 357 6.02 29.43 13.41
CA GLY A 357 5.55 28.39 14.32
C GLY A 357 4.13 28.60 14.83
N GLY A 358 3.40 29.62 14.39
CA GLY A 358 2.07 30.00 14.89
C GLY A 358 0.90 29.13 14.40
N LEU A 359 1.05 28.47 13.26
CA LEU A 359 0.02 27.63 12.64
C LEU A 359 0.56 26.24 12.30
N LEU A 360 -0.24 25.22 12.59
CA LEU A 360 0.02 23.84 12.20
C LEU A 360 -1.10 23.36 11.27
N VAL A 361 -0.74 22.92 10.07
CA VAL A 361 -1.62 22.25 9.11
C VAL A 361 -1.44 20.75 9.28
N VAL A 362 -2.55 20.03 9.43
CA VAL A 362 -2.61 18.58 9.55
C VAL A 362 -3.49 18.05 8.43
N GLY A 363 -2.89 17.23 7.56
CA GLY A 363 -3.61 16.48 6.54
C GLY A 363 -4.04 15.11 7.09
N THR A 364 -5.33 14.79 6.98
CA THR A 364 -5.88 13.52 7.44
C THR A 364 -6.54 12.74 6.31
N GLY A 365 -6.70 11.43 6.54
CA GLY A 365 -7.15 10.47 5.53
C GLY A 365 -6.01 9.51 5.15
N GLY A 366 -6.37 8.26 4.91
CA GLY A 366 -5.45 7.24 4.41
C GLY A 366 -5.58 7.08 2.90
N GLU A 367 -4.58 6.47 2.28
CA GLU A 367 -4.55 6.16 0.83
C GLU A 367 -5.80 5.41 0.31
N TYR A 368 -6.60 4.84 1.22
CA TYR A 368 -7.83 4.09 0.96
C TYR A 368 -9.11 4.73 1.54
N THR A 369 -9.05 5.96 2.05
CA THR A 369 -10.23 6.66 2.58
C THR A 369 -10.84 7.57 1.53
N HIS A 370 -12.15 7.50 1.34
CA HIS A 370 -12.88 8.39 0.44
C HIS A 370 -13.08 9.81 1.01
N GLU A 371 -12.81 10.01 2.30
CA GLU A 371 -12.95 11.28 3.01
C GLU A 371 -11.67 11.56 3.80
N GLY A 372 -11.14 12.77 3.64
CA GLY A 372 -10.04 13.31 4.42
C GLY A 372 -10.38 14.70 4.94
N PHE A 373 -9.54 15.23 5.85
CA PHE A 373 -9.70 16.58 6.37
C PHE A 373 -8.38 17.35 6.30
N ILE A 374 -8.51 18.64 6.01
CA ILE A 374 -7.47 19.62 6.30
C ILE A 374 -7.85 20.23 7.64
N GLU A 375 -7.03 20.02 8.66
CA GLU A 375 -7.19 20.67 9.97
C GLU A 375 -6.10 21.72 10.15
N VAL A 376 -6.47 22.92 10.59
CA VAL A 376 -5.52 24.00 10.91
C VAL A 376 -5.65 24.36 12.39
N TRP A 377 -4.51 24.44 13.05
CA TRP A 377 -4.40 24.64 14.50
C TRP A 377 -3.53 25.85 14.82
N ASP A 378 -3.99 26.69 15.75
CA ASP A 378 -3.17 27.70 16.41
C ASP A 378 -2.31 27.03 17.47
N THR A 379 -1.00 27.14 17.31
CA THR A 379 -0.02 26.47 18.16
C THR A 379 0.19 27.17 19.50
N GLY A 380 -0.12 28.47 19.59
CA GLY A 380 0.06 29.28 20.79
C GLY A 380 -0.98 28.98 21.86
N ASN A 381 -2.19 28.59 21.45
CA ASN A 381 -3.30 28.29 22.35
C ASN A 381 -3.89 26.88 22.22
N GLY A 382 -3.47 26.07 21.25
CA GLY A 382 -3.92 24.69 21.11
C GLY A 382 -5.27 24.53 20.40
N THR A 383 -5.81 25.58 19.79
CA THR A 383 -7.18 25.56 19.24
C THR A 383 -7.22 25.28 17.76
N LYS A 384 -8.21 24.48 17.33
CA LYS A 384 -8.50 24.27 15.91
C LYS A 384 -9.13 25.55 15.35
N THR A 385 -8.43 26.21 14.43
CA THR A 385 -8.85 27.47 13.80
C THR A 385 -9.58 27.23 12.48
N GLY A 386 -9.38 26.07 11.85
CA GLY A 386 -10.07 25.69 10.62
C GLY A 386 -10.15 24.18 10.38
N GLU A 387 -11.20 23.77 9.67
CA GLU A 387 -11.43 22.38 9.26
C GLU A 387 -12.18 22.34 7.93
N TRP A 388 -11.65 21.61 6.95
CA TRP A 388 -12.28 21.41 5.65
C TRP A 388 -12.28 19.93 5.28
N ALA A 389 -13.46 19.39 5.00
CA ALA A 389 -13.61 18.06 4.45
C ALA A 389 -13.21 18.07 2.96
N VAL A 390 -12.49 17.05 2.54
CA VAL A 390 -12.01 16.87 1.16
C VAL A 390 -12.22 15.43 0.71
N GLU A 391 -12.39 15.24 -0.60
CA GLU A 391 -12.48 13.92 -1.20
C GLU A 391 -11.07 13.31 -1.32
N GLY A 392 -10.88 12.15 -0.70
CA GLY A 392 -9.57 11.49 -0.63
C GLY A 392 -8.66 12.01 0.49
N ALA A 393 -7.48 11.41 0.59
CA ALA A 393 -6.50 11.75 1.61
C ALA A 393 -5.89 13.14 1.40
N VAL A 394 -5.37 13.74 2.47
CA VAL A 394 -4.47 14.89 2.38
C VAL A 394 -3.06 14.38 2.67
N ALA A 395 -2.29 14.17 1.60
CA ALA A 395 -0.97 13.55 1.66
C ALA A 395 0.17 14.53 1.36
N GLY A 396 -0.14 15.79 1.03
CA GLY A 396 0.85 16.86 0.85
C GLY A 396 0.43 18.14 1.58
N ALA A 397 1.38 18.77 2.29
CA ALA A 397 1.20 20.08 2.90
C ALA A 397 2.52 20.86 2.94
N ALA A 398 2.50 22.15 2.58
CA ALA A 398 3.68 23.01 2.65
C ALA A 398 3.31 24.48 2.89
N PHE A 399 4.03 25.16 3.78
CA PHE A 399 3.91 26.61 3.95
C PHE A 399 4.83 27.37 2.98
N ARG A 400 4.36 28.52 2.50
CA ARG A 400 5.22 29.51 1.86
C ARG A 400 6.21 30.05 2.90
N PRO A 401 7.50 30.30 2.56
CA PRO A 401 8.52 30.70 3.53
C PRO A 401 8.26 32.03 4.26
N ASP A 402 7.48 32.93 3.67
CA ASP A 402 7.05 34.18 4.31
C ASP A 402 5.85 34.01 5.27
N GLY A 403 5.27 32.79 5.31
CA GLY A 403 4.11 32.46 6.12
C GLY A 403 2.80 33.05 5.60
N SER A 404 2.75 33.64 4.40
CA SER A 404 1.54 34.29 3.88
C SER A 404 0.49 33.29 3.40
N ALA A 405 0.92 32.10 2.96
CA ALA A 405 0.06 31.08 2.37
C ALA A 405 0.55 29.67 2.70
N PHE A 406 -0.32 28.68 2.53
CA PHE A 406 0.04 27.26 2.55
C PHE A 406 -0.65 26.50 1.42
N ALA A 407 -0.03 25.41 0.98
CA ALA A 407 -0.53 24.52 -0.05
C ALA A 407 -0.92 23.17 0.57
N THR A 408 -1.97 22.55 0.03
CA THR A 408 -2.39 21.18 0.34
C THR A 408 -2.61 20.37 -0.92
N GLY A 409 -2.30 19.07 -0.87
CA GLY A 409 -2.42 18.15 -1.98
C GLY A 409 -2.74 16.72 -1.53
N GLY A 410 -2.91 15.82 -2.49
CA GLY A 410 -3.22 14.40 -2.29
C GLY A 410 -4.70 14.03 -2.43
N HIS A 411 -5.55 15.02 -2.73
CA HIS A 411 -6.98 14.84 -2.92
C HIS A 411 -7.25 13.95 -4.15
N GLY A 412 -8.32 13.14 -4.12
CA GLY A 412 -8.72 12.22 -5.21
C GLY A 412 -9.09 12.91 -6.54
N GLU A 413 -8.97 14.23 -6.59
CA GLU A 413 -9.24 15.09 -7.75
C GLU A 413 -7.96 15.59 -8.46
N GLY A 414 -6.77 15.28 -7.94
CA GLY A 414 -5.51 15.76 -8.53
C GLY A 414 -5.31 17.28 -8.41
N LEU A 415 -5.91 17.91 -7.41
CA LEU A 415 -5.82 19.35 -7.18
C LEU A 415 -4.73 19.67 -6.15
N VAL A 416 -4.00 20.76 -6.39
CA VAL A 416 -3.26 21.47 -5.34
C VAL A 416 -4.09 22.69 -4.97
N ARG A 417 -4.40 22.82 -3.68
CA ARG A 417 -5.18 23.95 -3.12
C ARG A 417 -4.25 24.88 -2.37
N ILE A 418 -4.43 26.18 -2.57
CA ILE A 418 -3.63 27.24 -1.94
C ILE A 418 -4.53 28.09 -1.06
N TRP A 419 -4.10 28.28 0.18
CA TRP A 419 -4.85 28.91 1.25
C TRP A 419 -4.09 30.13 1.75
N ASP A 420 -4.79 31.23 2.00
CA ASP A 420 -4.24 32.35 2.74
C ASP A 420 -4.05 31.94 4.21
N ALA A 421 -2.85 32.11 4.76
CA ALA A 421 -2.55 31.64 6.11
C ALA A 421 -3.20 32.51 7.20
N ALA A 422 -3.50 33.77 6.91
CA ALA A 422 -4.08 34.70 7.88
C ALA A 422 -5.61 34.59 7.96
N THR A 423 -6.28 34.41 6.82
CA THR A 423 -7.74 34.30 6.73
C THR A 423 -8.25 32.86 6.66
N LEU A 424 -7.37 31.92 6.31
CA LEU A 424 -7.70 30.52 6.01
C LEU A 424 -8.69 30.35 4.84
N GLU A 425 -8.77 31.35 3.97
CA GLU A 425 -9.58 31.28 2.76
C GLU A 425 -8.79 30.61 1.62
N LEU A 426 -9.49 29.79 0.82
CA LEU A 426 -8.95 29.26 -0.43
C LEU A 426 -8.74 30.41 -1.42
N ILE A 427 -7.50 30.69 -1.80
CA ILE A 427 -7.15 31.78 -2.72
C ILE A 427 -6.92 31.30 -4.15
N ALA A 428 -6.53 30.03 -4.32
CA ALA A 428 -6.40 29.40 -5.62
C ALA A 428 -6.50 27.88 -5.51
N ASP A 429 -6.91 27.25 -6.60
CA ASP A 429 -6.64 25.86 -6.90
C ASP A 429 -6.06 25.78 -8.30
N PHE A 430 -5.20 24.79 -8.55
CA PHE A 430 -4.83 24.45 -9.91
C PHE A 430 -4.85 22.95 -10.12
N ASP A 431 -5.26 22.59 -11.33
CA ASP A 431 -5.41 21.23 -11.77
C ASP A 431 -4.06 20.66 -12.21
N SER A 432 -3.49 19.79 -11.38
CA SER A 432 -2.22 19.14 -11.72
C SER A 432 -2.34 18.17 -12.90
N ARG A 433 -3.55 17.89 -13.42
CA ARG A 433 -3.74 17.13 -14.67
C ARG A 433 -3.18 17.85 -15.91
N ILE A 434 -2.70 19.09 -15.76
CA ILE A 434 -1.88 19.75 -16.77
C ILE A 434 -0.45 19.18 -16.82
N TRP A 435 -0.06 18.36 -15.84
CA TRP A 435 1.29 17.87 -15.56
C TRP A 435 1.33 16.34 -15.47
N VAL A 436 0.76 15.66 -16.46
CA VAL A 436 0.66 14.19 -16.51
C VAL A 436 1.45 13.64 -17.68
N SER A 437 2.10 12.49 -17.50
CA SER A 437 2.52 11.68 -18.63
C SER A 437 1.36 10.82 -19.14
N GLU A 438 1.30 10.60 -20.45
CA GLU A 438 0.34 9.66 -21.07
C GLU A 438 0.61 8.21 -20.64
N GLU A 439 1.83 7.91 -20.19
CA GLU A 439 2.29 6.57 -19.81
C GLU A 439 2.04 6.25 -18.32
N ARG A 440 2.01 7.26 -17.45
CA ARG A 440 1.78 7.16 -16.00
C ARG A 440 0.82 8.25 -15.53
N PRO A 441 -0.50 8.03 -15.67
CA PRO A 441 -1.49 9.00 -15.22
C PRO A 441 -1.34 9.25 -13.71
N ALA A 442 -1.07 10.50 -13.32
CA ALA A 442 -0.99 10.95 -11.94
C ALA A 442 -2.33 10.74 -11.23
N ILE A 443 -2.26 10.19 -10.01
CA ILE A 443 -3.43 9.84 -9.21
C ILE A 443 -3.54 10.64 -7.91
N SER A 444 -2.47 11.30 -7.45
CA SER A 444 -2.43 12.03 -6.17
C SER A 444 -1.22 12.99 -6.12
N MET A 445 -1.40 14.27 -5.78
CA MET A 445 -0.31 15.26 -5.65
C MET A 445 0.20 15.35 -4.21
N GLU A 446 1.16 14.52 -3.85
CA GLU A 446 1.59 14.38 -2.45
C GLU A 446 2.86 15.17 -2.15
N HIS A 447 3.66 15.47 -3.16
CA HIS A 447 4.99 16.04 -2.97
C HIS A 447 4.96 17.53 -3.28
N LEU A 448 4.85 18.36 -2.25
CA LEU A 448 4.76 19.82 -2.36
C LEU A 448 5.97 20.50 -1.72
N ALA A 449 6.58 21.46 -2.42
CA ALA A 449 7.66 22.27 -1.86
C ALA A 449 7.66 23.68 -2.44
N TYR A 450 7.72 24.69 -1.58
CA TYR A 450 8.02 26.06 -2.02
C TYR A 450 9.52 26.24 -2.20
N THR A 451 9.88 27.07 -3.18
CA THR A 451 11.23 27.65 -3.27
C THR A 451 11.52 28.51 -2.04
N PRO A 452 12.77 28.64 -1.57
CA PRO A 452 13.11 29.36 -0.34
C PRO A 452 12.78 30.86 -0.36
N ASP A 453 12.79 31.49 -1.55
CA ASP A 453 12.35 32.87 -1.74
C ASP A 453 10.82 33.01 -1.81
N GLY A 454 10.09 31.89 -1.83
CA GLY A 454 8.65 31.81 -1.92
C GLY A 454 8.10 32.25 -3.28
N ALA A 455 8.92 32.34 -4.33
CA ALA A 455 8.48 32.81 -5.65
C ALA A 455 7.76 31.72 -6.47
N PHE A 456 8.03 30.45 -6.16
CA PHE A 456 7.48 29.29 -6.87
C PHE A 456 7.11 28.15 -5.93
N ILE A 457 6.18 27.32 -6.37
CA ILE A 457 5.82 26.04 -5.76
C ILE A 457 6.07 24.91 -6.77
N ALA A 458 6.76 23.87 -6.30
CA ALA A 458 6.87 22.59 -6.99
C ALA A 458 5.82 21.63 -6.47
N ALA A 459 5.21 20.88 -7.38
CA ALA A 459 4.25 19.85 -7.07
C ALA A 459 4.55 18.60 -7.90
N GLY A 460 4.66 17.47 -7.22
CA GLY A 460 4.90 16.16 -7.80
C GLY A 460 3.78 15.18 -7.45
N ALA A 461 3.39 14.37 -8.43
CA ALA A 461 2.43 13.31 -8.22
C ALA A 461 3.09 12.09 -7.57
N ALA A 462 2.46 11.53 -6.55
CA ALA A 462 2.84 10.22 -6.04
C ALA A 462 2.62 9.19 -7.14
N PHE A 463 3.60 8.30 -7.31
CA PHE A 463 3.64 7.27 -8.35
C PHE A 463 3.69 7.80 -9.79
N GLY A 464 3.63 9.12 -9.98
CA GLY A 464 3.84 9.78 -11.25
C GLY A 464 5.33 9.94 -11.55
N ASP A 465 5.63 10.40 -12.75
CA ASP A 465 6.99 10.62 -13.25
C ASP A 465 7.25 12.09 -13.54
N PHE A 466 6.41 13.01 -13.04
CA PHE A 466 6.47 14.42 -13.41
C PHE A 466 6.45 15.34 -12.19
N ILE A 467 7.21 16.43 -12.29
CA ILE A 467 7.21 17.55 -11.35
C ILE A 467 6.81 18.82 -12.11
N GLY A 468 5.73 19.45 -11.67
CA GLY A 468 5.30 20.76 -12.17
C GLY A 468 5.76 21.90 -11.27
N ILE A 469 6.08 23.04 -11.86
CA ILE A 469 6.44 24.29 -11.18
C ILE A 469 5.42 25.36 -11.55
N ALA A 470 4.85 26.02 -10.55
CA ALA A 470 3.98 27.18 -10.72
C ALA A 470 4.53 28.41 -9.99
N ASN A 471 4.24 29.59 -10.53
CA ASN A 471 4.48 30.84 -9.82
C ASN A 471 3.62 30.91 -8.55
N ALA A 472 4.20 31.29 -7.41
CA ALA A 472 3.50 31.25 -6.12
C ALA A 472 2.54 32.42 -5.88
N ASP A 473 2.57 33.48 -6.71
CA ASP A 473 1.66 34.61 -6.60
C ASP A 473 0.51 34.51 -7.61
N THR A 474 0.77 34.01 -8.83
CA THR A 474 -0.25 33.86 -9.88
C THR A 474 -0.83 32.45 -9.97
N PHE A 475 -0.12 31.46 -9.42
CA PHE A 475 -0.41 30.02 -9.55
C PHE A 475 -0.44 29.51 -10.99
N GLU A 476 0.12 30.29 -11.92
CA GLU A 476 0.27 29.89 -13.31
C GLU A 476 1.45 28.91 -13.44
N PRO A 477 1.30 27.83 -14.22
CA PRO A 477 2.40 26.93 -14.55
C PRO A 477 3.51 27.69 -15.28
N VAL A 478 4.74 27.56 -14.81
CA VAL A 478 5.91 28.17 -15.44
C VAL A 478 6.87 27.14 -16.02
N ALA A 479 6.88 25.91 -15.48
CA ALA A 479 7.73 24.84 -15.96
C ALA A 479 7.30 23.45 -15.47
N GLY A 480 8.03 22.43 -15.91
CA GLY A 480 8.02 21.11 -15.32
C GLY A 480 9.08 20.20 -15.94
N THR A 481 9.30 19.03 -15.34
CA THR A 481 10.21 18.00 -15.85
C THR A 481 9.70 16.61 -15.55
N TYR A 482 10.17 15.66 -16.34
CA TYR A 482 10.07 14.25 -16.03
C TYR A 482 11.20 13.81 -15.10
N VAL A 483 10.91 12.78 -14.31
CA VAL A 483 11.79 12.07 -13.40
C VAL A 483 11.90 10.64 -13.90
N SER A 484 13.10 10.07 -13.84
CA SER A 484 13.34 8.69 -14.27
C SER A 484 12.85 7.70 -13.21
N GLY A 485 11.53 7.49 -13.13
CA GLY A 485 10.89 6.55 -12.21
C GLY A 485 9.60 7.12 -11.61
N GLU A 486 9.04 6.39 -10.64
CA GLU A 486 7.95 6.87 -9.81
C GLU A 486 8.50 7.82 -8.75
N LEU A 487 8.03 9.06 -8.77
CA LEU A 487 8.38 10.09 -7.79
C LEU A 487 7.82 9.73 -6.41
N ARG A 488 8.65 9.97 -5.40
CA ARG A 488 8.35 9.68 -3.99
C ARG A 488 8.59 10.85 -3.04
N CYS A 489 9.42 11.82 -3.43
CA CYS A 489 9.64 13.04 -2.66
C CYS A 489 10.39 14.09 -3.48
N ILE A 490 10.26 15.35 -3.07
CA ILE A 490 11.02 16.48 -3.62
C ILE A 490 11.55 17.38 -2.50
N ALA A 491 12.65 18.10 -2.75
CA ALA A 491 13.16 19.12 -1.84
C ALA A 491 13.96 20.19 -2.60
N PHE A 492 13.82 21.47 -2.25
CA PHE A 492 14.70 22.54 -2.76
C PHE A 492 15.91 22.74 -1.87
N SER A 493 17.05 23.11 -2.48
CA SER A 493 18.22 23.64 -1.76
C SER A 493 17.88 24.98 -1.10
N ALA A 494 18.61 25.33 -0.04
CA ALA A 494 18.34 26.54 0.74
C ALA A 494 18.50 27.86 -0.05
N ASP A 495 19.27 27.85 -1.13
CA ASP A 495 19.44 28.97 -2.05
C ASP A 495 18.47 28.95 -3.24
N GLY A 496 17.62 27.91 -3.35
CA GLY A 496 16.65 27.72 -4.43
C GLY A 496 17.26 27.34 -5.78
N SER A 497 18.59 27.16 -5.85
CA SER A 497 19.29 26.88 -7.11
C SER A 497 19.15 25.43 -7.58
N THR A 498 18.77 24.52 -6.68
CA THR A 498 18.69 23.08 -6.95
C THR A 498 17.38 22.49 -6.44
N LEU A 499 16.72 21.69 -7.27
CA LEU A 499 15.63 20.81 -6.87
C LEU A 499 16.15 19.36 -6.85
N ALA A 500 15.97 18.67 -5.73
CA ALA A 500 16.20 17.24 -5.60
C ALA A 500 14.89 16.47 -5.72
N ALA A 501 14.90 15.37 -6.46
CA ALA A 501 13.78 14.45 -6.59
C ALA A 501 14.24 13.03 -6.21
N GLY A 502 13.50 12.38 -5.32
CA GLY A 502 13.69 10.99 -4.94
C GLY A 502 12.64 10.15 -5.65
N ALA A 503 13.07 9.11 -6.35
CA ALA A 503 12.20 8.26 -7.13
C ALA A 503 12.61 6.79 -7.04
N VAL A 504 11.77 5.93 -7.59
CA VAL A 504 12.00 4.51 -7.75
C VAL A 504 11.83 4.10 -9.20
N THR A 505 12.83 3.39 -9.71
CA THR A 505 12.85 2.95 -11.12
C THR A 505 11.98 1.70 -11.35
N ASP A 506 11.84 1.27 -12.60
CA ASP A 506 11.16 -0.01 -12.91
C ASP A 506 11.99 -1.24 -12.52
N THR A 507 13.30 -1.03 -12.32
CA THR A 507 14.17 -1.99 -11.66
C THR A 507 14.15 -1.86 -10.15
N GLY A 508 13.31 -0.93 -9.67
CA GLY A 508 13.09 -0.37 -8.34
C GLY A 508 14.27 -0.31 -7.42
N ASP A 509 15.41 -0.03 -8.03
CA ASP A 509 16.45 0.72 -7.38
C ASP A 509 15.93 2.16 -7.22
N GLY A 510 16.16 2.75 -6.04
CA GLY A 510 15.90 4.15 -5.79
C GLY A 510 16.93 5.03 -6.48
N VAL A 511 16.49 6.22 -6.89
CA VAL A 511 17.33 7.23 -7.55
C VAL A 511 17.08 8.60 -6.94
N VAL A 512 18.16 9.36 -6.75
CA VAL A 512 18.10 10.77 -6.39
C VAL A 512 18.60 11.57 -7.58
N MET A 513 17.71 12.37 -8.16
CA MET A 513 17.99 13.25 -9.30
C MET A 513 18.08 14.69 -8.82
N LEU A 514 19.03 15.45 -9.37
CA LEU A 514 19.21 16.86 -9.10
C LEU A 514 18.98 17.68 -10.37
N TYR A 515 18.22 18.74 -10.23
CA TYR A 515 17.90 19.66 -11.31
C TYR A 515 18.37 21.07 -10.98
N ASP A 516 19.02 21.71 -11.94
CA ASP A 516 19.34 23.14 -11.88
C ASP A 516 18.06 23.98 -12.03
N CYS A 517 17.80 24.86 -11.07
CA CYS A 517 16.66 25.78 -11.07
C CYS A 517 17.08 27.24 -11.36
N THR A 518 18.32 27.48 -11.79
CA THR A 518 18.77 28.83 -12.16
C THR A 518 18.29 29.21 -13.57
N GLY A 519 17.65 30.37 -13.72
CA GLY A 519 17.23 30.90 -15.03
C GLY A 519 15.81 30.50 -15.48
N LEU A 520 14.81 30.75 -14.62
CA LEU A 520 13.39 30.39 -14.80
C LEU A 520 12.68 31.10 -15.98
N ASP A 521 13.37 31.97 -16.73
CA ASP A 521 12.83 32.69 -17.89
C ASP A 521 12.96 31.91 -19.22
N SER A 522 13.71 30.79 -19.27
CA SER A 522 13.91 29.97 -20.48
C SER A 522 13.99 28.46 -20.22
N PHE A 523 13.32 28.00 -19.16
CA PHE A 523 13.42 26.70 -18.48
C PHE A 523 13.91 25.48 -19.27
N GLU A 524 15.04 24.92 -18.82
CA GLU A 524 15.36 23.50 -18.86
C GLU A 524 15.77 23.10 -17.43
N LEU A 525 15.11 22.11 -16.82
CA LEU A 525 15.59 21.46 -15.60
C LEU A 525 16.75 20.55 -16.01
N ASN A 526 17.96 21.09 -15.99
CA ASN A 526 19.13 20.36 -16.43
C ASN A 526 19.56 19.36 -15.36
N GLU A 527 19.62 18.08 -15.72
CA GLU A 527 20.13 17.04 -14.83
C GLU A 527 21.62 17.30 -14.51
N LEU A 528 21.93 17.57 -13.23
CA LEU A 528 23.27 17.94 -12.78
C LEU A 528 24.20 16.72 -12.53
N ASN A 529 23.68 15.50 -12.71
CA ASN A 529 24.14 14.15 -12.33
C ASN A 529 23.37 13.57 -11.13
N ALA A 530 23.00 12.29 -11.26
CA ALA A 530 22.47 11.48 -10.17
C ALA A 530 23.57 11.03 -9.19
N PHE A 531 23.23 10.94 -7.91
CA PHE A 531 24.04 10.20 -6.95
C PHE A 531 23.95 8.71 -7.30
N ASN A 532 24.91 8.20 -8.08
CA ASN A 532 24.93 6.85 -8.67
C ASN A 532 25.21 5.70 -7.68
N GLU A 533 24.70 5.77 -6.45
CA GLU A 533 24.74 4.66 -5.51
C GLU A 533 23.36 3.98 -5.46
N PRO A 534 23.27 2.65 -5.62
CA PRO A 534 21.97 1.98 -5.56
C PRO A 534 21.39 2.07 -4.14
N THR A 535 20.31 2.80 -3.99
CA THR A 535 19.48 2.80 -2.77
C THR A 535 18.23 1.93 -3.00
N ASP A 536 17.54 1.57 -1.92
CA ASP A 536 16.14 1.14 -2.00
C ASP A 536 15.24 2.37 -2.30
N GLU A 537 13.91 2.27 -2.26
CA GLU A 537 13.00 3.40 -2.58
C GLU A 537 13.42 4.62 -1.81
N VAL A 538 13.64 5.74 -2.49
CA VAL A 538 13.88 7.00 -1.78
C VAL A 538 12.54 7.50 -1.25
N TRP A 539 12.39 7.63 0.07
CA TRP A 539 11.14 8.08 0.68
C TRP A 539 11.16 9.51 1.18
N SER A 540 12.34 10.04 1.51
CA SER A 540 12.46 11.40 1.99
C SER A 540 13.78 12.01 1.55
N LEU A 541 13.72 13.31 1.28
CA LEU A 541 14.87 14.16 0.99
C LEU A 541 14.82 15.38 1.91
N ALA A 542 16.00 15.83 2.35
CA ALA A 542 16.14 17.09 3.07
C ALA A 542 17.50 17.73 2.77
N PHE A 543 17.52 19.01 2.44
CA PHE A 543 18.75 19.80 2.43
C PHE A 543 19.01 20.37 3.83
N SER A 544 20.29 20.50 4.19
CA SER A 544 20.69 21.27 5.38
C SER A 544 20.33 22.76 5.18
N PRO A 545 20.12 23.53 6.26
CA PRO A 545 19.77 24.95 6.15
C PRO A 545 20.80 25.81 5.40
N ASP A 546 22.08 25.43 5.40
CA ASP A 546 23.12 26.07 4.57
C ASP A 546 23.24 25.50 3.15
N GLY A 547 22.42 24.51 2.81
CA GLY A 547 22.42 23.83 1.51
C GLY A 547 23.63 22.94 1.26
N SER A 548 24.57 22.81 2.20
CA SER A 548 25.83 22.08 1.99
C SER A 548 25.70 20.55 2.03
N VAL A 549 24.61 20.04 2.63
CA VAL A 549 24.35 18.61 2.77
C VAL A 549 22.97 18.26 2.24
N LEU A 550 22.89 17.23 1.40
CA LEU A 550 21.63 16.55 1.08
C LEU A 550 21.56 15.25 1.87
N ALA A 551 20.43 14.99 2.51
CA ALA A 551 20.11 13.71 3.12
C ALA A 551 18.99 13.01 2.34
N ALA A 552 19.14 11.70 2.11
CA ALA A 552 18.07 10.85 1.61
C ALA A 552 17.89 9.63 2.50
N SER A 553 16.64 9.24 2.72
CA SER A 553 16.30 7.99 3.38
C SER A 553 15.68 7.01 2.40
N ASP A 554 15.96 5.72 2.60
CA ASP A 554 15.38 4.66 1.78
C ASP A 554 14.53 3.64 2.54
N ALA A 555 13.79 2.82 1.79
CA ALA A 555 12.91 1.77 2.31
C ALA A 555 13.64 0.69 3.13
N SER A 556 14.96 0.56 2.99
CA SER A 556 15.79 -0.34 3.80
C SER A 556 16.19 0.25 5.17
N GLY A 557 15.79 1.50 5.42
CA GLY A 557 16.20 2.27 6.60
C GLY A 557 17.60 2.85 6.47
N ALA A 558 18.21 2.84 5.27
CA ALA A 558 19.46 3.56 5.06
C ALA A 558 19.19 5.06 4.97
N VAL A 559 20.08 5.85 5.56
CA VAL A 559 20.12 7.30 5.45
C VAL A 559 21.50 7.67 4.92
N THR A 560 21.53 8.27 3.75
CA THR A 560 22.76 8.66 3.07
C THR A 560 22.86 10.17 3.01
N LEU A 561 24.05 10.69 3.31
CA LEU A 561 24.37 12.12 3.31
C LEU A 561 25.37 12.41 2.21
N TRP A 562 25.13 13.44 1.42
CA TRP A 562 26.03 13.92 0.36
C TRP A 562 26.41 15.37 0.55
N ASP A 563 27.63 15.70 0.16
CA ASP A 563 28.11 17.07 -0.02
C ASP A 563 27.55 17.57 -1.36
N THR A 564 26.82 18.68 -1.33
CA THR A 564 26.12 19.20 -2.50
C THR A 564 27.03 19.94 -3.47
N ALA A 565 28.21 20.40 -3.02
CA ALA A 565 29.18 21.08 -3.88
C ALA A 565 30.11 20.08 -4.58
N ALA A 566 30.50 19.01 -3.89
CA ALA A 566 31.35 17.96 -4.43
C ALA A 566 30.58 16.82 -5.11
N TYR A 567 29.28 16.70 -4.83
CA TYR A 567 28.44 15.56 -5.20
C TYR A 567 28.98 14.22 -4.67
N GLU A 568 29.62 14.25 -3.50
CA GLU A 568 30.25 13.07 -2.89
C GLU A 568 29.51 12.63 -1.62
N ARG A 569 29.43 11.32 -1.40
CA ARG A 569 28.86 10.76 -0.17
C ARG A 569 29.75 11.10 1.02
N ILE A 570 29.18 11.82 2.00
CA ILE A 570 29.81 12.14 3.28
C ILE A 570 29.71 10.93 4.22
N ALA A 571 28.52 10.35 4.33
CA ALA A 571 28.25 9.25 5.25
C ALA A 571 27.01 8.45 4.83
N SER A 572 26.90 7.22 5.33
CA SER A 572 25.68 6.42 5.25
C SER A 572 25.48 5.70 6.59
N PHE A 573 24.25 5.74 7.07
CA PHE A 573 23.83 5.16 8.34
C PHE A 573 22.66 4.22 8.06
N ASN A 574 22.66 3.03 8.66
CA ASN A 574 21.46 2.20 8.63
C ASN A 574 20.75 2.32 9.98
N VAL A 575 19.51 2.81 9.92
CA VAL A 575 18.61 2.91 11.05
C VAL A 575 17.81 1.60 11.08
N GLN A 576 18.38 0.56 11.68
CA GLN A 576 17.91 -0.84 11.58
C GLN A 576 16.40 -1.03 11.82
N ASN A 577 15.79 -1.99 11.11
CA ASN A 577 14.39 -2.44 11.28
C ASN A 577 13.34 -1.32 11.15
N THR A 578 13.58 -0.33 10.31
CA THR A 578 12.76 0.88 10.31
C THR A 578 12.54 1.43 8.90
N TYR A 579 11.30 1.87 8.67
CA TYR A 579 10.92 2.70 7.55
C TYR A 579 11.22 4.17 7.88
N ALA A 580 12.36 4.70 7.42
CA ALA A 580 12.77 6.09 7.63
C ALA A 580 11.98 7.01 6.68
N ARG A 581 10.74 7.33 7.05
CA ARG A 581 9.77 7.97 6.16
C ARG A 581 9.94 9.49 6.05
N PHE A 582 10.47 10.14 7.09
CA PHE A 582 10.62 11.60 7.11
C PHE A 582 11.98 12.03 7.63
N LEU A 583 12.66 12.85 6.83
CA LEU A 583 13.92 13.52 7.17
C LEU A 583 13.70 15.02 7.29
N ARG A 584 14.16 15.63 8.39
CA ARG A 584 14.12 17.09 8.57
C ARG A 584 15.39 17.57 9.26
N PHE A 585 16.12 18.48 8.63
CA PHE A 585 17.20 19.18 9.33
C PHE A 585 16.60 20.21 10.29
N VAL A 586 17.16 20.26 11.49
CA VAL A 586 16.85 21.29 12.49
C VAL A 586 17.86 22.41 12.42
N ASP A 587 19.12 22.05 12.20
CA ASP A 587 20.24 22.95 11.96
C ASP A 587 21.27 22.25 11.05
N ASN A 588 22.38 22.92 10.69
CA ASN A 588 23.42 22.34 9.80
C ASN A 588 24.16 21.14 10.41
N GLY A 589 23.97 20.88 11.69
CA GLY A 589 24.57 19.78 12.43
C GLY A 589 23.57 18.74 12.91
N THR A 590 22.26 18.94 12.77
CA THR A 590 21.26 18.05 13.37
C THR A 590 20.18 17.68 12.36
N LEU A 591 20.12 16.40 12.02
CA LEU A 591 19.11 15.80 11.16
C LEU A 591 18.20 14.90 12.00
N LEU A 592 16.90 15.20 11.99
CA LEU A 592 15.87 14.37 12.59
C LEU A 592 15.36 13.33 11.61
N ILE A 593 15.11 12.13 12.14
CA ILE A 593 14.62 10.97 11.41
C ILE A 593 13.39 10.43 12.16
N ALA A 594 12.21 10.50 11.54
CA ALA A 594 10.99 9.91 12.09
C ALA A 594 10.69 8.54 11.46
N ARG A 595 10.08 7.65 12.27
CA ARG A 595 9.82 6.23 11.95
C ARG A 595 8.38 5.97 11.52
N GLY A 596 8.16 5.25 10.42
CA GLY A 596 6.85 4.70 10.07
C GLY A 596 6.60 3.27 10.58
N ARG A 597 5.54 3.09 11.39
CA ARG A 597 4.87 1.87 11.96
C ARG A 597 5.60 0.97 12.98
N LEU A 598 5.09 1.01 14.22
CA LEU A 598 5.14 -0.03 15.28
C LEU A 598 3.74 -0.67 15.38
N ALA A 599 3.64 -1.99 15.36
CA ALA A 599 2.42 -2.73 15.71
C ALA A 599 2.47 -3.08 17.21
N LEU A 600 1.38 -2.90 17.96
CA LEU A 600 1.28 -3.40 19.33
C LEU A 600 -0.09 -3.98 19.64
N TRP A 601 -0.02 -5.02 20.46
CA TRP A 601 -0.97 -6.07 20.76
C TRP A 601 -1.70 -5.78 22.07
N THR A 602 -2.91 -6.31 22.27
CA THR A 602 -3.49 -6.51 23.61
C THR A 602 -4.24 -7.85 23.65
N ASP A 603 -3.74 -8.74 24.52
CA ASP A 603 -4.20 -10.06 25.03
C ASP A 603 -5.19 -10.97 24.24
#